data_AF-A0A939R855-F1
#
_entry.id   AF-A0A939R855-F1
#
_cell.length_a   1.000
_cell.length_b   1.000
_cell.length_c   1.000
_cell.angle_alpha   90.00
_cell.angle_beta   90.00
_cell.angle_gamma   90.00
#
_symmetry.space_group_name_H-M   'P 1'
#
loop_
_entity.id
_entity.type
_entity.pdbx_description
1 polymer ?
#
loop_
_entity_poly.entity_id
_entity_poly.type
_entity_poly.pdbx_seq_one_letter_code
_entity_poly.pdbx_strand_id
1 'polypeptide(L)'
;MVSLKRNPQNIALVGLALAFIYYSFNLTKISDTTAKVQGSNMGLCGFITMLFSILSFVCFLNAFPKRQKPRISMLVIMYLMFAAIVFCDIVYRGRVQTAMGREDFAGVLETADYIPKAMKVVTVHAVLVCAVAVLVALLPVYGRLLKKIKTSIDLEYSGNLENIEIED
;
A
#
# COMPACT_ATOMS: atom_id res chain seq x y z
N MET A 1 14.14 -14.09 -18.93
CA MET A 1 14.04 -12.67 -18.53
C MET A 1 13.28 -12.57 -17.20
N VAL A 2 13.85 -11.91 -16.19
CA VAL A 2 13.31 -11.82 -14.81
C VAL A 2 11.93 -11.12 -14.78
N SER A 3 10.97 -11.68 -14.04
CA SER A 3 9.58 -11.18 -13.91
C SER A 3 9.49 -9.68 -13.56
N LEU A 4 10.44 -9.18 -12.76
CA LEU A 4 10.54 -7.78 -12.36
C LEU A 4 10.79 -6.82 -13.54
N LYS A 5 11.49 -7.27 -14.60
CA LYS A 5 11.73 -6.49 -15.82
C LYS A 5 10.50 -6.44 -16.73
N ARG A 6 9.60 -7.43 -16.62
CA ARG A 6 8.44 -7.59 -17.49
C ARG A 6 7.24 -6.75 -17.04
N ASN A 7 7.12 -6.44 -15.74
CA ASN A 7 6.01 -5.64 -15.17
C ASN A 7 6.46 -4.72 -14.02
N PRO A 8 7.05 -3.54 -14.31
CA PRO A 8 7.47 -2.56 -13.29
C PRO A 8 6.36 -2.19 -12.28
N GLN A 9 5.10 -2.18 -12.73
CA GLN A 9 3.90 -1.97 -11.91
C GLN A 9 3.70 -2.94 -10.74
N ASN A 10 4.27 -4.13 -10.77
CA ASN A 10 4.14 -5.08 -9.66
C ASN A 10 4.78 -4.55 -8.38
N ILE A 11 5.78 -3.68 -8.47
CA ILE A 11 6.45 -3.10 -7.28
C ILE A 11 5.46 -2.21 -6.50
N ALA A 12 4.76 -1.31 -7.19
CA ALA A 12 3.75 -0.45 -6.59
C ALA A 12 2.56 -1.27 -6.05
N LEU A 13 2.15 -2.33 -6.77
CA LEU A 13 1.10 -3.23 -6.33
C LEU A 13 1.45 -3.96 -5.03
N VAL A 14 2.67 -4.48 -4.93
CA VAL A 14 3.16 -5.14 -3.71
C VAL A 14 3.24 -4.14 -2.56
N GLY A 15 3.73 -2.92 -2.81
CA GLY A 15 3.75 -1.85 -1.81
C GLY A 15 2.35 -1.51 -1.29
N LEU A 16 1.36 -1.41 -2.18
CA LEU A 16 -0.04 -1.16 -1.81
C LEU A 16 -0.64 -2.32 -1.00
N ALA A 17 -0.37 -3.56 -1.41
CA ALA A 17 -0.81 -4.76 -0.69
C ALA A 17 -0.19 -4.84 0.71
N LEU A 18 1.10 -4.52 0.86
CA LEU A 18 1.78 -4.49 2.15
C LEU A 18 1.21 -3.40 3.06
N ALA A 19 0.94 -2.20 2.53
CA ALA A 19 0.29 -1.13 3.28
C ALA A 19 -1.08 -1.56 3.81
N PHE A 20 -1.90 -2.17 2.95
CA PHE A 20 -3.21 -2.69 3.30
C PHE A 20 -3.14 -3.81 4.36
N ILE A 21 -2.28 -4.80 4.16
CA ILE A 21 -2.12 -5.93 5.10
C ILE A 21 -1.63 -5.43 6.47
N TYR A 22 -0.68 -4.50 6.48
CA TYR A 22 -0.17 -3.90 7.72
C TYR A 22 -1.29 -3.20 8.51
N TYR A 23 -2.14 -2.42 7.83
CA TYR A 23 -3.29 -1.79 8.45
C TYR A 23 -4.32 -2.83 8.92
N SER A 24 -4.63 -3.81 8.08
CA SER A 24 -5.62 -4.85 8.38
C SER A 24 -5.25 -5.70 9.59
N PHE A 25 -3.97 -6.07 9.76
CA PHE A 25 -3.54 -6.82 10.96
C PHE A 25 -3.58 -6.01 12.25
N ASN A 26 -3.60 -4.69 12.16
CA ASN A 26 -3.64 -3.81 13.32
C ASN A 26 -5.01 -3.16 13.55
N LEU A 27 -6.04 -3.57 12.80
CA LEU A 27 -7.41 -3.10 12.93
C LEU A 27 -7.95 -3.25 14.35
N THR A 28 -7.67 -4.35 15.03
CA THR A 28 -8.14 -4.59 16.41
C THR A 28 -7.68 -3.47 17.35
N LYS A 29 -6.40 -3.08 17.27
CA LYS A 29 -5.83 -2.00 18.11
C LYS A 29 -6.47 -0.64 17.80
N ILE A 30 -6.77 -0.38 16.52
CA ILE A 30 -7.47 0.84 16.09
C ILE A 30 -8.92 0.83 16.58
N SER A 31 -9.60 -0.31 16.50
CA SER A 31 -10.98 -0.48 16.97
C SER A 31 -11.08 -0.30 18.48
N ASP A 32 -10.20 -0.93 19.26
CA ASP A 32 -10.16 -0.79 20.72
C ASP A 32 -9.88 0.66 21.14
N THR A 33 -8.95 1.33 20.43
CA THR A 33 -8.67 2.76 20.62
C THR A 33 -9.90 3.60 20.30
N THR A 34 -10.62 3.29 19.22
CA THR A 34 -11.84 4.01 18.82
C THR A 34 -12.95 3.83 19.85
N ALA A 35 -13.15 2.60 20.35
CA ALA A 35 -14.15 2.28 21.35
C ALA A 35 -13.87 2.96 22.70
N LYS A 36 -12.58 3.16 23.03
CA LYS A 36 -12.15 3.81 24.28
C LYS A 36 -12.17 5.33 24.19
N VAL A 37 -11.72 5.90 23.08
CA VAL A 37 -11.67 7.36 22.86
C VAL A 37 -13.04 7.93 22.53
N GLN A 38 -13.88 7.17 21.84
CA GLN A 38 -15.22 7.58 21.39
C GLN A 38 -15.24 8.97 20.72
N GLY A 39 -14.17 9.28 19.98
CA GLY A 39 -14.08 10.54 19.27
C GLY A 39 -15.10 10.60 18.14
N SER A 40 -15.74 11.75 17.97
CA SER A 40 -16.64 12.01 16.84
C SER A 40 -15.97 11.65 15.52
N ASN A 41 -16.67 10.88 14.70
CA ASN A 41 -16.27 10.40 13.37
C ASN A 41 -15.07 9.44 13.33
N MET A 42 -14.51 8.97 14.46
CA MET A 42 -13.36 8.05 14.43
C MET A 42 -13.68 6.71 13.76
N GLY A 43 -14.85 6.12 14.06
CA GLY A 43 -15.29 4.88 13.41
C GLY A 43 -15.51 5.05 11.90
N LEU A 44 -16.04 6.20 11.49
CA LEU A 44 -16.24 6.53 10.07
C LEU A 44 -14.91 6.73 9.34
N CYS A 45 -13.92 7.39 9.96
CA CYS A 45 -12.57 7.48 9.42
C CYS A 45 -11.95 6.09 9.21
N GLY A 46 -12.05 5.20 10.20
CA GLY A 46 -11.54 3.83 10.08
C GLY A 46 -12.22 3.03 8.96
N PHE A 47 -13.54 3.20 8.80
CA PHE A 47 -14.31 2.60 7.73
C PHE A 47 -13.91 3.13 6.34
N ILE A 48 -13.81 4.44 6.17
CA ILE A 48 -13.39 5.07 4.90
C ILE A 48 -11.98 4.63 4.53
N THR A 49 -11.04 4.62 5.48
CA THR A 49 -9.66 4.16 5.24
C THR A 49 -9.64 2.72 4.71
N MET A 50 -10.41 1.80 5.31
CA MET A 50 -10.50 0.42 4.82
C MET A 50 -11.14 0.32 3.43
N LEU A 51 -12.28 0.97 3.23
CA LEU A 51 -13.02 0.91 1.98
C LEU A 51 -12.16 1.45 0.83
N PHE A 52 -11.54 2.62 1.02
CA PHE A 52 -10.70 3.23 0.02
C PHE A 52 -9.39 2.47 -0.19
N SER A 53 -8.85 1.78 0.82
CA SER A 53 -7.66 0.95 0.63
C SER A 53 -7.94 -0.25 -0.28
N ILE A 54 -9.11 -0.90 -0.14
CA ILE A 54 -9.52 -2.02 -1.02
C ILE A 54 -9.85 -1.50 -2.42
N LEU A 55 -10.61 -0.41 -2.52
CA LEU A 55 -10.95 0.17 -3.82
C LEU A 55 -9.71 0.67 -4.57
N SER A 56 -8.73 1.24 -3.86
CA SER A 56 -7.46 1.66 -4.47
C SER A 56 -6.71 0.48 -5.09
N PHE A 57 -6.79 -0.70 -4.50
CA PHE A 57 -6.21 -1.92 -5.07
C PHE A 57 -6.90 -2.31 -6.39
N VAL A 58 -8.23 -2.27 -6.41
CA VAL A 58 -9.03 -2.53 -7.62
C VAL A 58 -8.79 -1.45 -8.70
N CYS A 59 -8.67 -0.18 -8.30
CA CYS A 59 -8.34 0.93 -9.19
C CYS A 59 -6.93 0.77 -9.77
N PHE A 60 -5.95 0.34 -8.99
CA PHE A 60 -4.59 0.08 -9.48
C PHE A 60 -4.58 -1.01 -10.56
N LEU A 61 -5.25 -2.13 -10.32
CA LEU A 61 -5.37 -3.23 -11.28
C LEU A 61 -6.06 -2.79 -12.58
N ASN A 62 -7.07 -1.93 -12.48
CA ASN A 62 -7.81 -1.40 -13.62
C ASN A 62 -7.13 -0.21 -14.32
N ALA A 63 -6.25 0.52 -13.63
CA ALA A 63 -5.46 1.61 -14.19
C ALA A 63 -4.37 1.08 -15.14
N PHE A 64 -3.86 -0.12 -14.87
CA PHE A 64 -2.86 -0.81 -15.69
C PHE A 64 -3.35 -2.16 -16.25
N PRO A 65 -4.33 -2.15 -17.18
CA PRO A 65 -4.80 -3.37 -17.81
C PRO A 65 -3.67 -4.06 -18.57
N LYS A 66 -3.55 -5.38 -18.41
CA LYS A 66 -2.56 -6.20 -19.13
C LYS A 66 -2.73 -5.96 -20.63
N ARG A 67 -1.66 -5.52 -21.30
CA ARG A 67 -1.57 -5.34 -22.77
C ARG A 67 -2.30 -4.12 -23.34
N GLN A 68 -2.71 -3.13 -22.53
CA GLN A 68 -3.33 -1.88 -23.00
C GLN A 68 -2.65 -0.63 -22.43
N LYS A 69 -2.94 0.54 -23.02
CA LYS A 69 -2.43 1.83 -22.52
C LYS A 69 -3.05 2.14 -21.14
N PRO A 70 -2.31 2.77 -20.21
CA PRO A 70 -2.82 3.11 -18.88
C PRO A 70 -4.07 4.00 -18.95
N ARG A 71 -5.09 3.68 -18.15
CA ARG A 71 -6.31 4.49 -18.06
C ARG A 71 -6.09 5.64 -17.07
N ILE A 72 -5.82 6.83 -17.61
CA ILE A 72 -5.52 8.03 -16.81
C ILE A 72 -6.65 8.34 -15.82
N SER A 73 -7.92 8.14 -16.19
CA SER A 73 -9.06 8.38 -15.30
C SER A 73 -9.04 7.52 -14.03
N MET A 74 -8.74 6.23 -14.15
CA MET A 74 -8.59 5.31 -13.00
C MET A 74 -7.41 5.69 -12.11
N LEU A 75 -6.34 6.22 -12.71
CA LEU A 75 -5.15 6.67 -12.00
C LEU A 75 -5.42 7.94 -11.18
N VAL A 76 -6.17 8.89 -11.74
CA VAL A 76 -6.63 10.10 -11.01
C VAL A 76 -7.54 9.73 -9.85
N ILE A 77 -8.49 8.82 -10.06
CA ILE A 77 -9.38 8.33 -8.99
C ILE A 77 -8.54 7.74 -7.86
N MET A 78 -7.57 6.86 -8.17
CA MET A 78 -6.70 6.24 -7.17
C MET A 78 -5.93 7.27 -6.32
N TYR A 79 -5.40 8.33 -6.92
CA TYR A 79 -4.74 9.41 -6.15
C TYR A 79 -5.72 10.16 -5.24
N LEU A 80 -6.95 10.37 -5.69
CA LEU A 80 -8.00 10.95 -4.86
C LEU A 80 -8.31 10.05 -3.65
N MET A 81 -8.34 8.72 -3.85
CA MET A 81 -8.51 7.76 -2.76
C MET A 81 -7.35 7.79 -1.77
N PHE A 82 -6.09 7.87 -2.25
CA PHE A 82 -4.92 8.01 -1.39
C PHE A 82 -4.97 9.31 -0.56
N ALA A 83 -5.36 10.43 -1.17
CA ALA A 83 -5.52 11.69 -0.46
C ALA A 83 -6.58 11.58 0.64
N ALA A 84 -7.71 10.93 0.35
CA ALA A 84 -8.77 10.72 1.33
C ALA A 84 -8.35 9.78 2.48
N ILE A 85 -7.57 8.74 2.20
CA ILE A 85 -6.99 7.85 3.22
C ILE A 85 -6.07 8.65 4.16
N VAL A 86 -5.12 9.40 3.60
CA VAL A 86 -4.17 10.20 4.38
C VAL A 86 -4.90 11.26 5.20
N PHE A 87 -5.94 11.88 4.65
CA PHE A 87 -6.79 12.80 5.39
C PHE A 87 -7.48 12.12 6.58
N CYS A 88 -8.07 10.93 6.39
CA CYS A 88 -8.69 10.18 7.47
C CYS A 88 -7.69 9.80 8.56
N ASP A 89 -6.48 9.38 8.19
CA ASP A 89 -5.41 9.04 9.13
C ASP A 89 -4.95 10.26 9.97
N ILE A 90 -4.85 11.44 9.35
CA ILE A 90 -4.52 12.70 10.04
C ILE A 90 -5.63 13.10 11.01
N VAL A 91 -6.90 13.07 10.56
CA VAL A 91 -8.04 13.40 11.41
C VAL A 91 -8.12 12.44 12.59
N TYR A 92 -7.97 11.13 12.35
CA TYR A 92 -7.96 10.12 13.39
C TYR A 92 -6.91 10.43 14.46
N ARG A 93 -5.67 10.73 14.05
CA ARG A 93 -4.58 11.08 14.96
C ARG A 93 -4.87 12.35 15.76
N GLY A 94 -5.39 13.39 15.12
CA GLY A 94 -5.76 14.63 15.81
C GLY A 94 -6.83 14.41 16.89
N ARG A 95 -7.79 13.52 16.64
CA ARG A 95 -8.82 13.15 17.63
C ARG A 95 -8.23 12.39 18.81
N VAL A 96 -7.33 11.42 18.56
CA VAL A 96 -6.63 10.71 19.64
C VAL A 96 -5.79 11.68 20.48
N GLN A 97 -5.04 12.58 19.84
CA GLN A 97 -4.23 13.58 20.56
C GLN A 97 -5.08 14.53 21.40
N THR A 98 -6.22 14.99 20.87
CA THR A 98 -7.17 15.83 21.62
C THR A 98 -7.74 15.09 22.83
N ALA A 99 -7.99 13.79 22.70
CA ALA A 99 -8.46 12.98 23.81
C ALA A 99 -7.37 12.76 24.88
N MET A 100 -6.11 12.55 24.48
CA MET A 100 -4.97 12.41 25.40
C MET A 100 -4.71 13.67 26.24
N GLY A 101 -5.12 14.85 25.78
CA GLY A 101 -4.98 16.10 26.52
C GLY A 101 -6.07 16.35 27.57
N ARG A 102 -7.06 15.46 27.71
CA ARG A 102 -8.11 15.57 28.73
C ARG A 102 -7.62 14.94 30.04
N GLU A 103 -7.88 15.59 31.17
CA GLU A 103 -7.44 15.15 32.49
C GLU A 103 -7.98 13.75 32.84
N ASP A 104 -9.21 13.43 32.44
CA ASP A 104 -9.85 12.11 32.62
C ASP A 104 -9.19 10.97 31.81
N PHE A 105 -8.33 11.32 30.85
CA PHE A 105 -7.70 10.37 29.93
C PHE A 105 -6.30 9.92 30.38
N ALA A 106 -5.71 10.59 31.37
CA ALA A 106 -4.37 10.28 31.87
C ALA A 106 -4.28 8.87 32.49
N GLY A 107 -5.26 8.47 33.31
CA GLY A 107 -5.29 7.12 33.91
C GLY A 107 -5.62 6.00 32.91
N VAL A 108 -6.17 6.34 31.74
CA VAL A 108 -6.45 5.37 30.67
C VAL A 108 -5.17 5.05 29.88
N LEU A 109 -4.27 6.02 29.71
CA LEU A 109 -3.00 5.81 28.98
C LEU A 109 -2.07 4.82 29.66
N GLU A 110 -2.08 4.74 31.00
CA GLU A 110 -1.25 3.81 31.76
C GLU A 110 -1.73 2.35 31.65
N THR A 111 -3.02 2.14 31.35
CA THR A 111 -3.63 0.81 31.25
C THR A 111 -3.89 0.37 29.81
N ALA A 112 -3.95 1.31 28.85
CA ALA A 112 -4.33 1.07 27.47
C ALA A 112 -3.13 1.13 26.50
N ASP A 113 -2.31 0.08 26.58
CA ASP A 113 -1.11 -0.14 25.76
C ASP A 113 -1.36 -0.14 24.22
N TYR A 114 -2.62 -0.29 23.80
CA TYR A 114 -3.06 -0.30 22.41
C TYR A 114 -3.19 1.10 21.78
N ILE A 115 -3.42 2.16 22.57
CA ILE A 115 -3.58 3.54 22.08
C ILE A 115 -2.30 4.07 21.40
N PRO A 116 -1.11 4.02 22.02
CA PRO A 116 0.12 4.46 21.36
C PRO A 116 0.49 3.56 20.17
N LYS A 117 0.15 2.27 20.24
CA LYS A 117 0.36 1.33 19.13
C LYS A 117 -0.54 1.68 17.94
N ALA A 118 -1.81 2.02 18.15
CA ALA A 118 -2.73 2.44 17.10
C ALA A 118 -2.27 3.75 16.43
N MET A 119 -1.78 4.73 17.20
CA MET A 119 -1.21 5.96 16.62
C MET A 119 0.00 5.69 15.74
N LYS A 120 0.90 4.80 16.18
CA LYS A 120 2.05 4.38 15.36
C LYS A 120 1.60 3.69 14.08
N VAL A 121 0.62 2.78 14.16
CA VAL A 121 0.07 2.06 13.00
C VAL A 121 -0.52 3.02 11.98
N VAL A 122 -1.37 3.95 12.40
CA VAL A 122 -2.01 4.94 11.50
C VAL A 122 -0.95 5.85 10.85
N THR A 123 0.09 6.23 11.60
CA THR A 123 1.20 7.03 11.06
C THR A 123 2.01 6.25 10.03
N VAL A 124 2.39 5.01 10.33
CA VAL A 124 3.13 4.14 9.41
C VAL A 124 2.30 3.84 8.16
N HIS A 125 1.00 3.61 8.31
CA HIS A 125 0.09 3.39 7.20
C HIS A 125 0.06 4.61 6.25
N ALA A 126 -0.13 5.82 6.78
CA ALA A 126 -0.10 7.04 5.98
C ALA A 126 1.22 7.20 5.22
N VAL A 127 2.37 6.92 5.87
CA VAL A 127 3.70 6.96 5.22
C VAL A 127 3.81 5.91 4.11
N LEU A 128 3.32 4.68 4.34
CA LEU A 128 3.32 3.63 3.32
C LEU A 128 2.44 4.00 2.12
N VAL A 129 1.25 4.55 2.35
CA VAL A 129 0.36 5.02 1.26
C VAL A 129 1.03 6.14 0.46
N CYS A 130 1.68 7.10 1.13
CA CYS A 130 2.45 8.15 0.46
C CYS A 130 3.64 7.58 -0.35
N ALA A 131 4.38 6.62 0.21
CA ALA A 131 5.47 5.96 -0.49
C ALA A 131 4.97 5.22 -1.75
N VAL A 132 3.83 4.54 -1.65
CA VAL A 132 3.17 3.91 -2.80
C VAL A 132 2.71 4.95 -3.82
N ALA A 133 2.14 6.07 -3.40
CA ALA A 133 1.75 7.17 -4.28
C ALA A 133 2.94 7.70 -5.10
N VAL A 134 4.12 7.83 -4.46
CA VAL A 134 5.38 8.20 -5.12
C VAL A 134 5.87 7.11 -6.06
N LEU A 135 5.81 5.84 -5.66
CA LEU A 135 6.14 4.71 -6.53
C LEU A 135 5.23 4.65 -7.76
N VAL A 136 3.95 4.96 -7.63
CA VAL A 136 3.04 5.08 -8.78
C VAL A 136 3.46 6.24 -9.65
N ALA A 137 3.79 7.40 -9.08
CA ALA A 137 4.18 8.59 -9.84
C ALA A 137 5.47 8.37 -10.63
N LEU A 138 6.41 7.59 -10.06
CA LEU A 138 7.69 7.28 -10.66
C LEU A 138 7.65 6.13 -11.68
N LEU A 139 6.50 5.44 -11.86
CA LEU A 139 6.30 4.40 -12.89
C LEU A 139 6.90 4.72 -14.27
N PRO A 140 6.61 5.88 -14.88
CA PRO A 140 7.18 6.23 -16.18
C PRO A 140 8.71 6.38 -16.15
N VAL A 141 9.30 6.68 -14.99
CA VAL A 141 10.74 6.93 -14.82
C VAL A 141 11.49 5.62 -14.58
N TYR A 142 11.12 4.83 -13.57
CA TYR A 142 11.83 3.57 -13.31
C TYR A 142 11.55 2.50 -14.36
N GLY A 143 10.39 2.54 -15.04
CA GLY A 143 10.12 1.69 -16.20
C GLY A 143 11.11 1.92 -17.35
N ARG A 144 11.65 3.14 -17.50
CA ARG A 144 12.72 3.45 -18.46
C ARG A 144 14.08 3.00 -17.96
N LEU A 145 14.37 3.19 -16.67
CA LEU A 145 15.63 2.76 -16.04
C LEU A 145 15.80 1.24 -16.04
N LEU A 146 14.77 0.47 -15.67
CA LEU A 146 14.80 -1.00 -15.65
C LEU A 146 14.99 -1.60 -17.05
N LYS A 147 14.52 -0.92 -18.11
CA LYS A 147 14.77 -1.34 -19.50
C LYS A 147 16.24 -1.15 -19.91
N LYS A 148 16.94 -0.17 -19.33
CA LYS A 148 18.36 0.09 -19.60
C LYS A 148 19.31 -0.92 -18.95
N ILE A 149 18.86 -1.64 -17.92
CA ILE A 149 19.67 -2.70 -17.29
C ILE A 149 19.73 -3.90 -18.26
N LYS A 150 20.90 -4.20 -18.81
CA LYS A 150 21.14 -5.44 -19.58
C LYS A 150 21.10 -6.61 -18.60
N THR A 151 20.05 -7.42 -18.71
CA THR A 151 19.87 -8.66 -17.93
C THR A 151 19.59 -9.84 -18.86
N SER A 152 19.95 -9.73 -20.14
CA SER A 152 20.20 -10.91 -20.96
C SER A 152 21.52 -11.46 -20.44
N ILE A 153 21.44 -12.47 -19.59
CA ILE A 153 22.49 -13.46 -19.58
C ILE A 153 22.27 -14.19 -20.90
N ASP A 154 23.16 -13.97 -21.87
CA ASP A 154 23.30 -14.93 -22.97
C ASP A 154 23.66 -16.25 -22.31
N LEU A 155 22.68 -17.14 -22.23
CA LEU A 155 23.00 -18.54 -21.98
C LEU A 155 23.53 -19.06 -23.31
N GLU A 156 24.83 -18.86 -23.55
CA GLU A 156 25.61 -19.70 -24.46
C GLU A 156 25.64 -21.12 -23.88
N TYR A 157 24.53 -21.84 -23.93
CA TYR A 157 24.54 -23.29 -23.77
C TYR A 157 23.24 -23.90 -24.29
N SER A 158 23.23 -24.27 -25.57
CA SER A 158 22.44 -25.38 -26.15
C SER A 158 22.81 -25.58 -27.64
N GLY A 159 24.09 -25.47 -28.00
CA GLY A 159 24.58 -25.82 -29.35
C GLY A 159 25.02 -27.29 -29.46
N ASN A 160 24.53 -28.18 -28.59
CA ASN A 160 25.03 -29.56 -28.52
C ASN A 160 23.94 -30.62 -28.25
N LEU A 161 22.67 -30.32 -28.58
CA LEU A 161 21.56 -31.28 -28.46
C LEU A 161 21.14 -31.89 -29.81
N GLU A 162 21.94 -31.76 -30.87
CA GLU A 162 21.60 -32.27 -32.21
C GLU A 162 22.17 -33.68 -32.51
N ASN A 163 22.88 -34.33 -31.57
CA ASN A 163 23.49 -35.66 -31.79
C ASN A 163 23.04 -36.73 -30.78
N ILE A 164 21.76 -36.80 -30.44
CA ILE A 164 21.20 -38.02 -29.84
C ILE A 164 20.36 -38.70 -30.92
N GLU A 165 21.05 -39.43 -31.80
CA GLU A 165 20.41 -40.42 -32.67
C GLU A 165 19.73 -41.48 -31.78
N ILE A 166 18.46 -41.72 -32.03
CA ILE A 166 17.69 -42.82 -31.45
C ILE A 166 17.90 -43.98 -32.43
N GLU A 167 18.68 -44.99 -32.04
CA GLU A 167 18.69 -46.29 -32.74
C GLU A 167 17.39 -47.04 -32.44
N ASP A 168 16.77 -47.60 -33.49
CA ASP A 168 15.58 -48.46 -33.46
C ASP A 168 15.83 -49.81 -32.77
#